data_AF-A0A2T6T005-F1
#
_entry.id   AF-A0A2T6T005-F1
#
_cell.length_a   1.000
_cell.length_b   1.000
_cell.length_c   1.000
_cell.angle_alpha   90.00
_cell.angle_beta   90.00
_cell.angle_gamma   90.00
#
_symmetry.space_group_name_H-M   'P 1'
#
loop_
_entity.id
_entity.type
_entity.pdbx_description
1 polymer ?
#
loop_
_entity_poly.entity_id
_entity_poly.type
_entity_poly.pdbx_seq_one_letter_code
_entity_poly.pdbx_strand_id
1 'polypeptide(L)'
;IKGTKEMPFKEVCEKIDKSKPKPPINLIYPTRSEQAKNLKIAKQKCEEIIKYANEKKTQVEEAFLKVAEFLEKVEKLHEEKKLEELDFEELEHLSAEIDNIKELFDDKRFNSYFMDAIQSYIFHQELHIAEIVCKKTNNEDELRAKQLEYIYAHKYWLFSLAGGMDCVIEAIKMALKEW
;
A
#
# COMPACT_ATOMS: atom_id res chain seq x y z
N ILE A 1 17.63 24.74 -8.92
CA ILE A 1 17.57 24.44 -7.47
C ILE A 1 18.50 25.41 -6.75
N LYS A 2 18.09 26.03 -5.63
CA LYS A 2 18.94 27.03 -4.96
C LYS A 2 20.25 26.35 -4.52
N GLY A 3 21.39 26.79 -5.05
CA GLY A 3 22.71 26.19 -4.80
C GLY A 3 23.25 25.25 -5.89
N THR A 4 22.48 24.95 -6.95
CA THR A 4 22.98 24.16 -8.09
C THR A 4 23.50 25.07 -9.20
N LYS A 5 24.72 24.81 -9.70
CA LYS A 5 25.24 25.45 -10.91
C LYS A 5 24.94 24.57 -12.12
N GLU A 6 24.13 25.08 -13.03
CA GLU A 6 23.90 24.43 -14.32
C GLU A 6 25.15 24.60 -15.19
N MET A 7 25.70 23.48 -15.68
CA MET A 7 26.88 23.50 -16.55
C MET A 7 26.94 22.28 -17.46
N PRO A 8 27.50 22.41 -18.68
CA PRO A 8 27.67 21.28 -19.59
C PRO A 8 28.52 20.16 -18.97
N PHE A 9 28.13 18.89 -19.19
CA PHE A 9 28.85 17.73 -18.69
C PHE A 9 30.34 17.74 -19.08
N LYS A 10 30.66 18.22 -20.30
CA LYS A 10 32.03 18.38 -20.78
C LYS A 10 32.88 19.26 -19.85
N GLU A 11 32.34 20.40 -19.44
CA GLU A 11 33.03 21.32 -18.52
C GLU A 11 33.19 20.73 -17.11
N VAL A 12 32.30 19.82 -16.70
CA VAL A 12 32.42 19.09 -15.42
C VAL A 12 33.61 18.13 -15.51
N CYS A 13 33.70 17.36 -16.60
CA CYS A 13 34.77 16.39 -16.82
C CYS A 13 36.16 17.04 -16.88
N GLU A 14 36.25 18.28 -17.35
CA GLU A 14 37.48 19.08 -17.37
C GLU A 14 37.93 19.51 -15.96
N LYS A 15 36.99 19.65 -15.02
CA LYS A 15 37.27 20.05 -13.62
C LYS A 15 37.58 18.87 -12.69
N ILE A 16 37.41 17.63 -13.17
CA ILE A 16 37.75 16.43 -12.38
C ILE A 16 39.27 16.39 -12.22
N ASP A 17 39.74 16.34 -10.98
CA ASP A 17 41.15 16.12 -10.68
C ASP A 17 41.59 14.72 -11.15
N LYS A 18 42.45 14.69 -12.17
CA LYS A 18 43.02 13.47 -12.75
C LYS A 18 44.45 13.21 -12.28
N SER A 19 44.98 14.03 -11.38
CA SER A 19 46.36 13.93 -10.88
C SER A 19 46.57 12.71 -9.98
N LYS A 20 45.50 12.22 -9.33
CA LYS A 20 45.53 11.06 -8.46
C LYS A 20 44.68 9.93 -9.07
N PRO A 21 45.25 8.77 -9.40
CA PRO A 21 44.45 7.62 -9.76
C PRO A 21 43.58 7.21 -8.57
N LYS A 22 42.30 6.89 -8.83
CA LYS A 22 41.40 6.38 -7.80
C LYS A 22 42.01 5.09 -7.24
N PRO A 23 42.17 4.96 -5.90
CA PRO A 23 42.68 3.74 -5.32
C PRO A 23 41.77 2.55 -5.68
N PRO A 24 42.36 1.37 -5.93
CA PRO A 24 41.57 0.18 -6.19
C PRO A 24 40.68 -0.15 -5.00
N ILE A 25 39.43 -0.52 -5.27
CA ILE A 25 38.52 -1.02 -4.23
C ILE A 25 38.89 -2.48 -4.00
N ASN A 26 39.57 -2.74 -2.88
CA ASN A 26 39.88 -4.11 -2.46
C ASN A 26 38.72 -4.64 -1.63
N LEU A 27 37.82 -5.39 -2.28
CA LEU A 27 36.72 -6.07 -1.59
C LEU A 27 37.23 -7.33 -0.91
N ILE A 28 36.89 -7.50 0.36
CA ILE A 28 37.17 -8.72 1.13
C ILE A 28 35.86 -9.49 1.23
N TYR A 29 35.88 -10.77 0.85
CA TYR A 29 34.72 -11.63 1.03
C TYR A 29 34.46 -11.86 2.51
N PRO A 30 33.18 -11.89 2.93
CA PRO A 30 32.84 -12.24 4.30
C PRO A 30 33.30 -13.66 4.62
N THR A 31 33.73 -13.87 5.86
CA THR A 31 34.08 -15.20 6.35
C THR A 31 32.86 -16.13 6.36
N ARG A 32 33.07 -17.45 6.37
CA ARG A 32 31.97 -18.43 6.46
C ARG A 32 31.08 -18.20 7.70
N SER A 33 31.67 -17.77 8.82
CA SER A 33 30.93 -17.47 10.04
C SER A 33 30.01 -16.25 9.88
N GLU A 34 30.51 -15.18 9.26
CA GLU A 34 29.70 -13.99 8.97
C GLU A 34 28.59 -14.30 7.97
N GLN A 35 28.87 -15.10 6.94
CA GLN A 35 27.86 -15.56 5.99
C GLN A 35 26.74 -16.32 6.68
N ALA A 36 27.07 -17.31 7.52
CA ALA A 36 26.07 -18.08 8.27
C ALA A 36 25.24 -17.21 9.23
N LYS A 37 25.90 -16.27 9.93
CA LYS A 37 25.23 -15.31 10.82
C LYS A 37 24.24 -14.42 10.03
N ASN A 38 24.68 -13.86 8.92
CA ASN A 38 23.86 -12.96 8.10
C ASN A 38 22.70 -13.70 7.44
N LEU A 39 22.90 -14.95 7.01
CA LEU A 39 21.82 -15.79 6.47
C LEU A 39 20.75 -16.07 7.54
N LYS A 40 21.16 -16.35 8.78
CA LYS A 40 20.22 -16.52 9.89
C LYS A 40 19.40 -15.25 10.14
N ILE A 41 20.05 -14.08 10.15
CA ILE A 41 19.37 -12.78 10.32
C ILE A 41 18.39 -12.54 9.17
N ALA A 42 18.77 -12.87 7.93
CA ALA A 42 17.90 -12.71 6.78
C ALA A 42 16.66 -13.60 6.88
N LYS A 43 16.82 -14.90 7.23
CA LYS A 43 15.69 -15.83 7.43
C LYS A 43 14.73 -15.32 8.51
N GLN A 44 15.26 -14.87 9.65
CA GLN A 44 14.46 -14.30 10.74
C GLN A 44 13.67 -13.07 10.29
N LYS A 45 14.29 -12.16 9.54
CA LYS A 45 13.59 -10.99 9.00
C LYS A 45 12.45 -11.38 8.06
N CYS A 46 12.65 -12.37 7.19
CA CYS A 46 11.59 -12.85 6.30
C CYS A 46 10.40 -13.41 7.10
N GLU A 47 10.65 -14.18 8.17
CA GLU A 47 9.61 -14.71 9.06
C GLU A 47 8.85 -13.57 9.78
N GLU A 48 9.57 -12.56 10.27
CA GLU A 48 8.98 -11.36 10.90
C GLU A 48 8.09 -10.59 9.92
N ILE A 49 8.56 -10.42 8.67
CA ILE A 49 7.77 -9.78 7.60
C ILE A 49 6.50 -10.57 7.34
N ILE A 50 6.60 -11.90 7.16
CA ILE A 50 5.43 -12.75 6.93
C ILE A 50 4.44 -12.64 8.08
N LYS A 51 4.90 -12.63 9.33
CA LYS A 51 4.01 -12.49 10.50
C LYS A 51 3.26 -11.16 10.45
N TYR A 52 3.99 -10.05 10.34
CA TYR A 52 3.40 -8.72 10.24
C TYR A 52 2.42 -8.60 9.06
N ALA A 53 2.82 -9.15 7.90
CA ALA A 53 2.05 -9.10 6.69
C ALA A 53 0.71 -9.84 6.81
N ASN A 54 0.71 -11.04 7.40
CA ASN A 54 -0.53 -11.78 7.64
C ASN A 54 -1.44 -11.04 8.63
N GLU A 55 -0.91 -10.50 9.72
CA GLU A 55 -1.69 -9.72 10.69
C GLU A 55 -2.38 -8.53 10.01
N LYS A 56 -1.67 -7.78 9.17
CA LYS A 56 -2.25 -6.64 8.44
C LYS A 56 -3.19 -7.05 7.33
N LYS A 57 -2.87 -8.13 6.61
CA LYS A 57 -3.73 -8.68 5.55
C LYS A 57 -5.10 -9.07 6.12
N THR A 58 -5.13 -9.76 7.26
CA THR A 58 -6.38 -10.13 7.93
C THR A 58 -7.23 -8.90 8.28
N GLN A 59 -6.62 -7.81 8.75
CA GLN A 59 -7.35 -6.55 9.01
C GLN A 59 -8.01 -6.00 7.74
N VAL A 60 -7.29 -6.01 6.61
CA VAL A 60 -7.83 -5.57 5.31
C VAL A 60 -8.94 -6.51 4.82
N GLU A 61 -8.77 -7.83 4.97
CA GLU A 61 -9.76 -8.82 4.57
C GLU A 61 -11.05 -8.72 5.39
N GLU A 62 -10.95 -8.49 6.70
CA GLU A 62 -12.11 -8.26 7.57
C GLU A 62 -12.88 -7.01 7.15
N ALA A 63 -12.19 -5.91 6.90
CA ALA A 63 -12.80 -4.68 6.39
C ALA A 63 -13.47 -4.91 5.02
N PHE A 64 -12.82 -5.64 4.12
CA PHE A 64 -13.39 -6.02 2.83
C PHE A 64 -14.69 -6.80 2.97
N LEU A 65 -14.72 -7.82 3.84
CA LEU A 65 -15.90 -8.65 4.04
C LEU A 65 -17.08 -7.82 4.56
N LYS A 66 -16.85 -6.95 5.54
CA LYS A 66 -17.89 -6.05 6.06
C LYS A 66 -18.43 -5.12 4.98
N VAL A 67 -17.54 -4.50 4.19
CA VAL A 67 -17.93 -3.66 3.05
C VAL A 67 -18.74 -4.46 2.02
N ALA A 68 -18.32 -5.69 1.70
CA ALA A 68 -19.01 -6.53 0.74
C ALA A 68 -20.42 -6.91 1.24
N GLU A 69 -20.55 -7.35 2.50
CA GLU A 69 -21.82 -7.68 3.13
C GLU A 69 -22.77 -6.47 3.18
N PHE A 70 -22.26 -5.29 3.55
CA PHE A 70 -23.05 -4.06 3.53
C PHE A 70 -23.57 -3.72 2.13
N LEU A 71 -22.70 -3.80 1.12
CA LEU A 71 -23.10 -3.51 -0.25
C LEU A 71 -24.12 -4.52 -0.80
N GLU A 72 -24.04 -5.79 -0.41
CA GLU A 72 -25.10 -6.78 -0.73
C GLU A 72 -26.46 -6.41 -0.12
N LYS A 73 -26.48 -5.87 1.11
CA LYS A 73 -27.72 -5.36 1.72
C LYS A 73 -28.24 -4.16 0.92
N VAL A 74 -27.37 -3.24 0.52
CA VAL A 74 -27.73 -2.06 -0.29
C VAL A 74 -28.34 -2.47 -1.62
N GLU A 75 -27.74 -3.44 -2.32
CA GLU A 75 -28.23 -3.97 -3.59
C GLU A 75 -29.64 -4.55 -3.43
N LYS A 76 -29.89 -5.34 -2.37
CA LYS A 76 -31.23 -5.87 -2.06
C LYS A 76 -32.26 -4.77 -1.79
N LEU A 77 -31.91 -3.78 -0.96
CA LEU A 77 -32.80 -2.65 -0.67
C LEU A 77 -33.10 -1.83 -1.93
N HIS A 78 -32.12 -1.71 -2.84
CA HIS A 78 -32.32 -1.05 -4.13
C HIS A 78 -33.32 -1.81 -5.01
N GLU A 79 -33.19 -3.14 -5.12
CA GLU A 79 -34.13 -4.00 -5.86
C GLU A 79 -35.56 -3.93 -5.27
N GLU A 80 -35.67 -3.86 -3.95
CA GLU A 80 -36.94 -3.73 -3.24
C GLU A 80 -37.51 -2.29 -3.22
N LYS A 81 -36.77 -1.30 -3.74
CA LYS A 81 -37.10 0.13 -3.69
C LYS A 81 -37.28 0.70 -2.27
N LYS A 82 -36.46 0.23 -1.32
CA LYS A 82 -36.46 0.62 0.10
C LYS A 82 -35.10 1.20 0.53
N LEU A 83 -34.46 1.99 -0.32
CA LEU A 83 -33.16 2.58 0.01
C LEU A 83 -33.23 3.56 1.19
N GLU A 84 -34.41 4.07 1.51
CA GLU A 84 -34.70 4.87 2.70
C GLU A 84 -34.50 4.10 4.01
N GLU A 85 -34.51 2.76 3.99
CA GLU A 85 -34.25 1.91 5.15
C GLU A 85 -32.74 1.62 5.36
N LEU A 86 -31.87 2.25 4.57
CA LEU A 86 -30.42 2.07 4.68
C LEU A 86 -29.90 2.52 6.06
N ASP A 87 -29.09 1.68 6.68
CA ASP A 87 -28.40 1.99 7.93
C ASP A 87 -27.22 2.95 7.66
N PHE A 88 -27.44 4.23 7.94
CA PHE A 88 -26.42 5.27 7.77
C PHE A 88 -25.34 5.23 8.87
N GLU A 89 -25.65 4.69 10.05
CA GLU A 89 -24.66 4.53 11.12
C GLU A 89 -23.64 3.45 10.75
N GLU A 90 -24.11 2.33 10.16
CA GLU A 90 -23.25 1.29 9.59
C GLU A 90 -22.31 1.86 8.51
N LEU A 91 -22.82 2.74 7.64
CA LEU A 91 -22.06 3.37 6.57
C LEU A 91 -20.98 4.36 7.07
N GLU A 92 -21.27 5.13 8.11
CA GLU A 92 -20.27 5.98 8.78
C GLU A 92 -19.18 5.14 9.45
N HIS A 93 -19.56 4.05 10.14
CA HIS A 93 -18.63 3.14 10.77
C HIS A 93 -17.69 2.48 9.74
N LEU A 94 -18.23 2.01 8.61
CA LEU A 94 -17.42 1.43 7.53
C LEU A 94 -16.47 2.44 6.92
N SER A 95 -16.89 3.70 6.76
CA SER A 95 -16.02 4.77 6.28
C SER A 95 -14.84 4.99 7.23
N ALA A 96 -15.09 5.05 8.53
CA ALA A 96 -14.03 5.16 9.54
C ALA A 96 -13.10 3.94 9.55
N GLU A 97 -13.64 2.73 9.36
CA GLU A 97 -12.83 1.51 9.27
C GLU A 97 -11.90 1.52 8.04
N ILE A 98 -12.40 1.97 6.88
CA ILE A 98 -11.59 2.18 5.68
C ILE A 98 -10.48 3.20 5.93
N ASP A 99 -10.79 4.32 6.59
CA ASP A 99 -9.81 5.35 6.89
C ASP A 99 -8.71 4.82 7.82
N ASN A 100 -9.07 3.99 8.81
CA ASN A 100 -8.09 3.29 9.66
C ASN A 100 -7.18 2.34 8.86
N ILE A 101 -7.71 1.67 7.83
CA ILE A 101 -6.87 0.85 6.92
C ILE A 101 -5.91 1.74 6.12
N LYS A 102 -6.33 2.95 5.72
CA LYS A 102 -5.45 3.89 5.01
C LYS A 102 -4.27 4.37 5.88
N GLU A 103 -4.40 4.38 7.21
CA GLU A 103 -3.28 4.68 8.11
C GLU A 103 -2.11 3.68 7.98
N LEU A 104 -2.33 2.49 7.40
CA LEU A 104 -1.23 1.56 7.09
C LEU A 104 -0.19 2.18 6.15
N PHE A 105 -0.60 3.08 5.27
CA PHE A 105 0.30 3.78 4.35
C PHE A 105 1.20 4.81 5.06
N ASP A 106 0.95 5.10 6.33
CA ASP A 106 1.86 5.90 7.17
C ASP A 106 2.83 5.02 7.99
N ASP A 107 2.59 3.70 8.11
CA ASP A 107 3.53 2.78 8.77
C ASP A 107 4.76 2.57 7.87
N LYS A 108 5.94 2.89 8.40
CA LYS A 108 7.23 2.70 7.71
C LYS A 108 7.49 1.25 7.32
N ARG A 109 7.08 0.29 8.14
CA ARG A 109 7.22 -1.14 7.85
C ARG A 109 6.34 -1.53 6.67
N PHE A 110 5.07 -1.10 6.69
CA PHE A 110 4.16 -1.34 5.59
C PHE A 110 4.72 -0.78 4.28
N ASN A 111 5.18 0.48 4.31
CA ASN A 111 5.82 1.11 3.16
C ASN A 111 7.01 0.32 2.64
N SER A 112 7.90 -0.09 3.54
CA SER A 112 9.13 -0.82 3.18
C SER A 112 8.86 -2.20 2.60
N TYR A 113 7.72 -2.83 2.92
CA TYR A 113 7.44 -4.22 2.52
C TYR A 113 6.55 -4.31 1.28
N PHE A 114 5.60 -3.39 1.10
CA PHE A 114 4.55 -3.56 0.09
C PHE A 114 4.53 -2.51 -1.01
N MET A 115 5.04 -1.29 -0.79
CA MET A 115 4.80 -0.18 -1.73
C MET A 115 5.32 -0.44 -3.13
N ASP A 116 6.49 -1.06 -3.25
CA ASP A 116 7.04 -1.42 -4.57
C ASP A 116 6.10 -2.33 -5.38
N ALA A 117 5.30 -3.16 -4.71
CA ALA A 117 4.35 -4.05 -5.35
C ALA A 117 2.99 -3.40 -5.61
N ILE A 118 2.50 -2.56 -4.67
CA ILE A 118 1.10 -2.12 -4.66
C ILE A 118 0.89 -0.68 -5.15
N GLN A 119 1.93 0.16 -5.11
CA GLN A 119 1.78 1.61 -5.25
C GLN A 119 1.12 2.02 -6.57
N SER A 120 1.45 1.36 -7.68
CA SER A 120 1.01 1.76 -9.02
C SER A 120 -0.51 1.72 -9.18
N TYR A 121 -1.16 0.64 -8.72
CA TYR A 121 -2.60 0.49 -8.86
C TYR A 121 -3.38 1.12 -7.70
N ILE A 122 -2.85 1.09 -6.46
CA ILE A 122 -3.48 1.78 -5.33
C ILE A 122 -3.55 3.27 -5.60
N PHE A 123 -2.45 3.88 -6.07
CA PHE A 123 -2.45 5.31 -6.38
C PHE A 123 -3.45 5.67 -7.48
N HIS A 124 -3.57 4.83 -8.52
CA HIS A 124 -4.56 5.04 -9.58
C HIS A 124 -6.00 5.01 -9.04
N GLN A 125 -6.31 4.07 -8.15
CA GLN A 125 -7.62 3.99 -7.51
C GLN A 125 -7.88 5.18 -6.58
N GLU A 126 -6.88 5.63 -5.80
CA GLU A 126 -6.99 6.81 -4.95
C GLU A 126 -7.30 8.08 -5.76
N LEU A 127 -6.78 8.22 -6.98
CA LEU A 127 -7.15 9.34 -7.85
C LEU A 127 -8.65 9.33 -8.20
N HIS A 128 -9.22 8.16 -8.50
CA HIS A 128 -10.65 8.04 -8.76
C HIS A 128 -11.48 8.30 -7.49
N ILE A 129 -11.04 7.80 -6.34
CA ILE A 129 -11.67 8.06 -5.05
C ILE A 129 -11.65 9.56 -4.71
N ALA A 130 -10.55 10.25 -5.01
CA ALA A 130 -10.43 11.69 -4.80
C ALA A 130 -11.49 12.48 -5.58
N GLU A 131 -11.86 12.04 -6.79
CA GLU A 131 -12.96 12.65 -7.55
C GLU A 131 -14.28 12.55 -6.78
N ILE A 132 -14.60 11.37 -6.22
CA ILE A 132 -15.79 11.15 -5.39
C ILE A 132 -15.78 12.08 -4.18
N VAL A 133 -14.65 12.12 -3.45
CA VAL A 133 -14.48 12.98 -2.27
C VAL A 133 -14.62 14.47 -2.61
N CYS A 134 -14.20 14.90 -3.79
CA CYS A 134 -14.32 16.29 -4.24
C CYS A 134 -15.72 16.68 -4.73
N LYS A 135 -16.66 15.72 -4.90
CA LYS A 135 -18.02 16.05 -5.32
C LYS A 135 -18.69 17.01 -4.34
N LYS A 136 -19.24 18.09 -4.89
CA LYS A 136 -20.03 19.07 -4.13
C LYS A 136 -21.39 18.46 -3.80
N THR A 137 -21.78 18.54 -2.54
CA THR A 137 -23.06 18.08 -2.03
C THR A 137 -23.79 19.27 -1.42
N ASN A 138 -25.07 19.46 -1.78
CA ASN A 138 -25.87 20.62 -1.39
C ASN A 138 -26.97 20.26 -0.37
N ASN A 139 -27.24 18.97 -0.18
CA ASN A 139 -28.23 18.43 0.76
C ASN A 139 -27.75 17.10 1.35
N GLU A 140 -28.46 16.60 2.37
CA GLU A 140 -28.12 15.35 3.07
C GLU A 140 -28.20 14.12 2.16
N ASP A 141 -29.15 14.06 1.24
CA ASP A 141 -29.32 12.91 0.35
C ASP A 141 -28.15 12.81 -0.65
N GLU A 142 -27.69 13.94 -1.20
CA GLU A 142 -26.48 14.02 -2.01
C GLU A 142 -25.23 13.61 -1.22
N LEU A 143 -25.15 13.97 0.07
CA LEU A 143 -24.06 13.56 0.94
C LEU A 143 -24.06 12.04 1.18
N ARG A 144 -25.22 11.47 1.48
CA ARG A 144 -25.40 10.03 1.67
C ARG A 144 -25.08 9.24 0.41
N ALA A 145 -25.55 9.69 -0.75
CA ALA A 145 -25.23 9.08 -2.03
C ALA A 145 -23.72 9.10 -2.31
N LYS A 146 -23.04 10.22 -2.02
CA LYS A 146 -21.58 10.34 -2.12
C LYS A 146 -20.85 9.38 -1.18
N GLN A 147 -21.29 9.25 0.07
CA GLN A 147 -20.68 8.29 1.00
C GLN A 147 -20.90 6.84 0.54
N LEU A 148 -22.07 6.50 0.01
CA LEU A 148 -22.31 5.18 -0.55
C LEU A 148 -21.40 4.89 -1.75
N GLU A 149 -21.24 5.86 -2.66
CA GLU A 149 -20.30 5.77 -3.77
C GLU A 149 -18.85 5.59 -3.31
N TYR A 150 -18.47 6.27 -2.23
CA TYR A 150 -17.17 6.09 -1.57
C TYR A 150 -16.98 4.64 -1.12
N ILE A 151 -17.95 4.05 -0.41
CA ILE A 151 -17.89 2.64 0.02
C ILE A 151 -17.79 1.68 -1.18
N TYR A 152 -18.58 1.90 -2.24
CA TYR A 152 -18.50 1.10 -3.47
C TYR A 152 -17.11 1.11 -4.10
N ALA A 153 -16.48 2.30 -4.22
CA ALA A 153 -15.13 2.42 -4.75
C ALA A 153 -14.11 1.65 -3.88
N HIS A 154 -14.28 1.68 -2.56
CA HIS A 154 -13.38 0.99 -1.64
C HIS A 154 -13.53 -0.53 -1.61
N LYS A 155 -14.64 -1.10 -2.09
CA LYS A 155 -14.78 -2.56 -2.24
C LYS A 155 -13.64 -3.14 -3.09
N TYR A 156 -13.41 -2.58 -4.27
CA TYR A 156 -12.33 -3.04 -5.15
C TYR A 156 -10.95 -2.64 -4.62
N TRP A 157 -10.84 -1.46 -4.00
CA TRP A 157 -9.61 -1.00 -3.38
C TRP A 157 -9.10 -1.98 -2.32
N LEU A 158 -9.95 -2.36 -1.35
CA LEU A 158 -9.64 -3.31 -0.30
C LEU A 158 -9.27 -4.69 -0.85
N PHE A 159 -10.03 -5.16 -1.84
CA PHE A 159 -9.74 -6.42 -2.54
C PHE A 159 -8.35 -6.40 -3.19
N SER A 160 -8.03 -5.33 -3.92
CA SER A 160 -6.74 -5.20 -4.60
C SER A 160 -5.57 -5.02 -3.64
N LEU A 161 -5.80 -4.37 -2.49
CA LEU A 161 -4.82 -4.23 -1.42
C LEU A 161 -4.50 -5.59 -0.79
N ALA A 162 -5.53 -6.35 -0.39
CA ALA A 162 -5.37 -7.69 0.17
C ALA A 162 -4.65 -8.64 -0.81
N GLY A 163 -5.03 -8.59 -2.09
CA GLY A 163 -4.37 -9.37 -3.14
C GLY A 163 -2.90 -9.00 -3.33
N GLY A 164 -2.56 -7.72 -3.33
CA GLY A 164 -1.17 -7.26 -3.40
C GLY A 164 -0.31 -7.71 -2.22
N MET A 165 -0.87 -7.61 -1.01
CA MET A 165 -0.20 -8.09 0.20
C MET A 165 0.04 -9.60 0.14
N ASP A 166 -0.94 -10.37 -0.35
CA ASP A 166 -0.81 -11.81 -0.52
C ASP A 166 0.29 -12.20 -1.50
N CYS A 167 0.39 -11.50 -2.65
CA CYS A 167 1.47 -11.72 -3.61
C CYS A 167 2.86 -11.55 -2.98
N VAL A 168 3.05 -10.52 -2.16
CA VAL A 168 4.33 -10.29 -1.45
C VAL A 168 4.60 -11.41 -0.44
N ILE A 169 3.59 -11.81 0.34
CA ILE A 169 3.70 -12.89 1.32
C ILE A 169 4.14 -14.20 0.65
N GLU A 170 3.46 -14.57 -0.44
CA GLU A 170 3.74 -15.82 -1.16
C GLU A 170 5.11 -15.78 -1.85
N ALA A 171 5.52 -14.64 -2.41
CA ALA A 171 6.86 -14.48 -2.96
C ALA A 171 7.96 -14.72 -1.90
N ILE A 172 7.80 -14.18 -0.69
CA ILE A 172 8.76 -14.40 0.41
C ILE A 172 8.74 -15.87 0.85
N LYS A 173 7.56 -16.48 1.00
CA LYS A 173 7.44 -17.90 1.35
C LYS A 173 8.08 -18.81 0.32
N MET A 174 7.93 -18.53 -0.97
CA MET A 174 8.58 -19.27 -2.05
C MET A 174 10.10 -19.15 -1.97
N ALA A 175 10.62 -17.92 -1.84
CA ALA A 175 12.06 -17.69 -1.71
C ALA A 175 12.66 -18.39 -0.48
N LEU A 176 11.94 -18.45 0.64
CA LEU A 176 12.37 -19.17 1.84
C LEU A 176 12.42 -20.69 1.66
N LYS A 177 11.56 -21.26 0.80
CA LYS A 177 11.55 -22.72 0.51
C LYS A 177 12.76 -23.14 -0.35
N GLU A 178 13.28 -22.24 -1.17
CA GLU A 178 14.44 -22.49 -2.04
C GLU A 178 15.80 -22.36 -1.31
N TRP A 179 15.78 -22.07 0.00
CA TRP A 179 16.92 -21.62 0.81
C TRP A 179 17.38 -22.59 1.91
#